data_AF-A0A259NSE3-F1
#
_entry.id   AF-A0A259NSE3-F1
#
_cell.length_a   1.000
_cell.length_b   1.000
_cell.length_c   1.000
_cell.angle_alpha   90.00
_cell.angle_beta   90.00
_cell.angle_gamma   90.00
#
_symmetry.space_group_name_H-M   'P 1'
#
loop_
_entity.id
_entity.type
_entity.pdbx_description
1 polymer ?
#
loop_
_entity_poly.entity_id
_entity_poly.type
_entity_poly.pdbx_seq_one_letter_code
_entity_poly.pdbx_strand_id
1 'polypeptide(L)'
;FALPYQQQCLLGTTEVRQQLDEPVQCSPAERDYLLDVYAHYFTPAVAPAQLLGSFAGVRPLLAGSADASRASREYQFHWQGNILTVSGGKWTTARALGQQLAAEVNRR
;
A
#
# COMPACT_ATOMS: atom_id res chain seq x y z
N PHE A 1 -4.48 -1.38 -11.37
CA PHE A 1 -5.34 -0.21 -11.66
C PHE A 1 -4.67 0.66 -12.70
N ALA A 2 -5.48 1.24 -13.59
CA ALA A 2 -5.13 2.35 -14.46
C ALA A 2 -6.20 3.44 -14.25
N LEU A 3 -5.84 4.52 -13.56
CA LEU A 3 -6.80 5.53 -13.10
C LEU A 3 -6.54 6.89 -13.78
N PRO A 4 -7.57 7.63 -14.20
CA PRO A 4 -7.41 9.04 -14.55
C PRO A 4 -6.93 9.83 -13.34
N TYR A 5 -5.82 10.57 -13.48
CA TYR A 5 -5.23 11.35 -12.39
C TYR A 5 -4.51 12.58 -12.94
N GLN A 6 -4.95 13.78 -12.54
CA GLN A 6 -4.33 15.05 -12.96
C GLN A 6 -4.09 15.18 -14.48
N GLN A 7 -5.10 14.87 -15.29
CA GLN A 7 -5.01 14.82 -16.77
C GLN A 7 -4.04 13.76 -17.34
N GLN A 8 -3.53 12.87 -16.49
CA GLN A 8 -2.64 11.77 -16.83
C GLN A 8 -3.27 10.44 -16.37
N CYS A 9 -2.51 9.35 -16.51
CA CYS A 9 -2.89 8.04 -15.99
C CYS A 9 -1.98 7.65 -14.82
N LEU A 10 -2.59 7.24 -13.70
CA LEU A 10 -1.91 6.61 -12.58
C LEU A 10 -2.01 5.09 -12.72
N LEU A 11 -0.87 4.45 -12.92
CA LEU A 11 -0.73 2.99 -12.96
C LEU A 11 -0.22 2.49 -11.60
N GLY A 12 -0.80 1.39 -11.13
CA GLY A 12 -0.36 0.75 -9.88
C GLY A 12 -1.21 -0.45 -9.51
N THR A 13 -0.88 -1.22 -8.50
CA THR A 13 0.29 -1.13 -7.60
C THR A 13 1.00 -2.47 -7.61
N THR A 14 2.19 -2.51 -7.04
CA THR A 14 2.99 -3.72 -6.79
C THR A 14 2.86 -4.20 -5.34
N GLU A 15 3.30 -5.43 -5.11
CA GLU A 15 3.42 -6.04 -3.78
C GLU A 15 4.84 -6.61 -3.65
N VAL A 16 5.78 -5.77 -3.24
CA VAL A 16 7.18 -6.13 -3.02
C VAL A 16 7.53 -5.99 -1.55
N ARG A 17 8.29 -6.95 -1.02
CA ARG A 17 8.75 -6.88 0.36
C ARG A 17 9.84 -5.81 0.49
N GLN A 18 9.60 -4.83 1.33
CA GLN A 18 10.52 -3.72 1.60
C GLN A 18 11.38 -4.03 2.83
N GLN A 19 12.70 -3.84 2.71
CA GLN A 19 13.59 -3.76 3.88
C GLN A 19 13.63 -2.33 4.42
N LEU A 20 13.73 -2.19 5.75
CA LEU A 20 13.61 -0.88 6.43
C LEU A 20 14.82 0.03 6.24
N ASP A 21 15.95 -0.53 5.82
CA ASP A 21 17.21 0.16 5.53
C ASP A 21 17.35 0.55 4.05
N GLU A 22 16.44 0.09 3.20
CA GLU A 22 16.40 0.42 1.78
C GLU A 22 15.54 1.67 1.51
N PRO A 23 15.88 2.48 0.49
CA PRO A 23 15.07 3.63 0.11
C PRO A 23 13.72 3.17 -0.44
N VAL A 24 12.62 3.79 0.02
CA VAL A 24 11.27 3.51 -0.46
C VAL A 24 11.05 4.18 -1.82
N GLN A 25 11.34 3.46 -2.89
CA GLN A 25 11.27 3.94 -4.27
C GLN A 25 10.72 2.85 -5.19
N CYS A 26 10.08 3.23 -6.30
CA CYS A 26 9.63 2.29 -7.31
C CYS A 26 10.85 1.73 -8.04
N SER A 27 11.09 0.42 -7.94
CA SER A 27 12.20 -0.22 -8.62
C SER A 27 11.96 -0.36 -10.13
N PRO A 28 13.03 -0.51 -10.95
CA PRO A 28 12.88 -0.81 -12.37
C PRO A 28 12.00 -2.05 -12.64
N ALA A 29 12.15 -3.10 -11.82
CA ALA A 29 11.35 -4.32 -11.93
C ALA A 29 9.85 -4.08 -11.69
N GLU A 30 9.51 -3.25 -10.70
CA GLU A 30 8.11 -2.86 -10.44
C GLU A 30 7.53 -2.01 -11.55
N ARG A 31 8.31 -1.06 -12.08
CA ARG A 31 7.91 -0.25 -13.24
C ARG A 31 7.62 -1.14 -14.44
N ASP A 32 8.55 -2.02 -14.78
CA ASP A 32 8.46 -2.87 -15.98
C ASP A 32 7.26 -3.84 -15.84
N TYR A 33 7.07 -4.42 -14.66
CA TYR A 33 5.87 -5.22 -14.35
C TYR A 33 4.57 -4.46 -14.61
N LEU A 34 4.46 -3.20 -14.18
CA LEU A 34 3.25 -2.40 -14.39
C LEU A 34 3.05 -2.02 -15.87
N LEU A 35 4.13 -1.73 -16.60
CA LEU A 35 4.06 -1.43 -18.03
C LEU A 35 3.68 -2.66 -18.85
N ASP A 36 4.18 -3.84 -18.51
CA ASP A 36 3.83 -5.10 -19.15
C ASP A 36 2.35 -5.44 -18.94
N VAL A 37 1.85 -5.29 -17.71
CA VAL A 37 0.43 -5.46 -17.42
C VAL A 37 -0.42 -4.44 -18.18
N TYR A 38 0.02 -3.19 -18.31
CA TYR A 38 -0.68 -2.20 -19.11
C TYR A 38 -0.71 -2.58 -20.59
N ALA A 39 0.43 -2.93 -21.18
CA ALA A 39 0.56 -3.32 -22.59
C ALA A 39 -0.24 -4.58 -22.93
N HIS A 40 -0.47 -5.47 -21.96
CA HIS A 40 -1.33 -6.63 -22.14
C HIS A 40 -2.80 -6.25 -22.39
N TYR A 41 -3.29 -5.16 -21.80
CA TYR A 41 -4.70 -4.75 -21.89
C TYR A 41 -4.96 -3.55 -22.80
N PHE A 42 -3.94 -2.71 -23.07
CA PHE A 42 -4.09 -1.45 -23.79
C PHE A 42 -3.12 -1.34 -24.96
N THR A 43 -3.62 -0.77 -26.06
CA THR A 43 -2.85 -0.50 -27.27
C THR A 43 -3.06 0.97 -27.67
N PRO A 44 -2.01 1.74 -27.97
CA PRO A 44 -0.60 1.37 -27.99
C PRO A 44 0.00 1.17 -26.59
N ALA A 45 1.06 0.37 -26.51
CA ALA A 45 1.84 0.22 -25.28
C ALA A 45 2.53 1.56 -24.91
N VAL A 46 2.78 1.75 -23.62
CA VAL A 46 3.48 2.94 -23.10
C VAL A 46 4.96 2.61 -22.95
N ALA A 47 5.82 3.42 -23.56
CA ALA A 47 7.26 3.31 -23.41
C ALA A 47 7.73 3.88 -22.05
N PRO A 48 8.79 3.34 -21.42
CA PRO A 48 9.32 3.88 -20.17
C PRO A 48 9.65 5.37 -20.21
N ALA A 49 10.03 5.90 -21.38
CA ALA A 49 10.33 7.33 -21.58
C ALA A 49 9.10 8.26 -21.45
N GLN A 50 7.88 7.71 -21.49
CA GLN A 50 6.63 8.48 -21.33
C GLN A 50 6.22 8.60 -19.85
N LEU A 51 6.96 8.00 -18.92
CA LEU A 51 6.69 8.13 -17.50
C LEU A 51 7.05 9.52 -17.00
N LEU A 52 6.06 10.23 -16.46
CA LEU A 52 6.22 11.58 -15.91
C LEU A 52 6.79 11.57 -14.48
N GLY A 53 6.63 10.46 -13.76
CA GLY A 53 7.11 10.31 -12.40
C GLY A 53 6.60 9.03 -11.75
N SER A 54 7.13 8.74 -10.57
CA SER A 54 6.73 7.59 -9.74
C SER A 54 6.76 7.98 -8.28
N PHE A 55 5.89 7.37 -7.48
CA PHE A 55 5.97 7.40 -6.02
C PHE A 55 5.88 5.98 -5.48
N ALA A 56 6.37 5.78 -4.28
CA ALA A 56 6.31 4.50 -3.58
C ALA A 56 5.89 4.73 -2.11
N GLY A 57 5.35 3.68 -1.50
CA GLY A 57 4.95 3.69 -0.11
C GLY A 57 4.90 2.27 0.44
N VAL A 58 5.20 2.12 1.73
CA VAL A 58 5.23 0.83 2.41
C VAL A 58 3.93 0.63 3.17
N ARG A 59 3.33 -0.55 3.04
CA ARG A 59 2.14 -0.92 3.82
C ARG A 59 2.59 -1.52 5.17
N PRO A 60 2.22 -0.94 6.32
CA PRO A 60 2.51 -1.52 7.63
C PRO A 60 1.55 -2.69 7.90
N LEU A 61 1.80 -3.83 7.27
CA LEU A 61 0.98 -5.03 7.40
C LEU A 61 1.33 -5.80 8.68
N LEU A 62 0.32 -6.41 9.29
CA LEU A 62 0.51 -7.30 10.43
C LEU A 62 1.29 -8.55 9.98
N ALA A 63 2.25 -8.98 10.79
CA ALA A 63 3.02 -10.19 10.51
C ALA A 63 2.09 -11.41 10.41
N GLY A 64 2.21 -12.20 9.33
CA GLY A 64 1.33 -13.36 9.14
C GLY A 64 1.55 -14.18 7.88
N SER A 65 2.20 -13.67 6.82
CA SER A 65 2.55 -14.46 5.65
C SER A 65 3.89 -14.06 5.03
N ALA A 66 4.66 -15.04 4.57
CA ALA A 66 5.88 -14.81 3.77
C ALA A 66 5.56 -14.17 2.41
N ASP A 67 4.32 -14.34 1.94
CA ASP A 67 3.77 -13.71 0.74
C ASP A 67 3.09 -12.38 1.11
N ALA A 68 3.64 -11.26 0.61
CA ALA A 68 3.14 -9.91 0.89
C ALA A 68 1.71 -9.68 0.37
N SER A 69 1.32 -10.37 -0.71
CA SER A 69 -0.02 -10.22 -1.30
C SER A 69 -1.14 -10.83 -0.43
N ARG A 70 -0.78 -11.78 0.43
CA ARG A 70 -1.71 -12.53 1.30
C ARG A 70 -1.78 -12.02 2.74
N ALA A 71 -0.95 -11.05 3.11
CA ALA A 71 -0.93 -10.53 4.46
C ALA A 71 -2.23 -9.79 4.80
N SER A 72 -2.72 -9.97 6.03
CA SER A 72 -3.97 -9.35 6.48
C SER A 72 -3.86 -7.83 6.44
N ARG A 73 -4.87 -7.19 5.82
CA ARG A 73 -4.99 -5.74 5.74
C ARG A 73 -5.93 -5.16 6.80
N GLU A 74 -6.34 -5.98 7.76
CA GLU A 74 -7.16 -5.56 8.90
C GLU A 74 -6.29 -4.87 9.96
N TYR A 75 -6.91 -4.08 10.84
CA TYR A 75 -6.22 -3.44 11.94
C TYR A 75 -6.23 -4.32 13.19
N GLN A 76 -5.28 -4.09 14.10
CA GLN A 76 -5.22 -4.73 15.41
C GLN A 76 -4.92 -3.70 16.50
N PHE A 77 -5.53 -3.91 17.66
CA PHE A 77 -5.25 -3.20 18.91
C PHE A 77 -4.41 -4.09 19.83
N HIS A 78 -3.35 -3.54 20.39
CA HIS A 78 -2.49 -4.24 21.35
C HIS A 78 -2.15 -3.35 22.55
N TRP A 79 -2.48 -3.80 23.76
CA TRP A 79 -2.16 -3.10 25.00
C TRP A 79 -0.85 -3.60 25.61
N GLN A 80 -0.02 -2.66 26.08
CA GLN A 80 1.15 -2.92 26.92
C GLN A 80 1.15 -1.93 28.09
N GLY A 81 0.76 -2.38 29.29
CA GLY A 81 0.49 -1.48 30.41
C GLY A 81 -0.56 -0.45 30.01
N ASN A 82 -0.24 0.85 30.11
CA ASN A 82 -1.13 1.96 29.74
C ASN A 82 -0.99 2.42 28.27
N ILE A 83 -0.21 1.70 27.46
CA ILE A 83 0.02 2.04 26.04
C ILE A 83 -0.85 1.17 25.16
N LEU A 84 -1.65 1.81 24.29
CA LEU A 84 -2.41 1.16 23.23
C LEU A 84 -1.70 1.38 21.89
N THR A 85 -1.29 0.30 21.25
CA THR A 85 -0.71 0.30 19.91
C THR A 85 -1.77 -0.09 18.88
N VAL A 86 -1.82 0.66 17.78
CA VAL A 86 -2.67 0.35 16.61
C VAL A 86 -1.75 -0.04 15.45
N SER A 87 -1.99 -1.20 14.87
CA SER A 87 -1.22 -1.71 13.74
C SER A 87 -2.15 -2.03 12.56
N GLY A 88 -1.68 -1.80 11.33
CA GLY A 88 -2.50 -1.99 10.12
C GLY A 88 -3.57 -0.91 9.93
N GLY A 89 -4.67 -1.29 9.29
CA GLY A 89 -5.77 -0.39 8.95
C GLY A 89 -5.62 0.26 7.57
N LYS A 90 -6.74 0.36 6.86
CA LYS A 90 -6.81 0.99 5.53
C LYS A 90 -7.22 2.44 5.67
N TRP A 91 -6.80 3.28 4.73
CA TRP A 91 -7.29 4.66 4.64
C TRP A 91 -8.81 4.73 4.60
N THR A 92 -9.44 3.84 3.84
CA THR A 92 -10.91 3.76 3.71
C THR A 92 -11.62 3.39 5.01
N THR A 93 -10.94 2.73 5.96
CA THR A 93 -11.49 2.32 7.25
C THR A 93 -11.10 3.26 8.39
N ALA A 94 -10.32 4.31 8.12
CA ALA A 94 -9.72 5.18 9.14
C ALA A 94 -10.76 5.77 10.12
N ARG A 95 -11.93 6.20 9.61
CA ARG A 95 -13.00 6.74 10.46
C ARG A 95 -13.57 5.68 11.42
N ALA A 96 -13.91 4.50 10.91
CA ALA A 96 -14.45 3.41 11.72
C ALA A 96 -13.41 2.91 12.75
N LEU A 97 -12.14 2.81 12.31
CA LEU A 97 -11.01 2.52 13.18
C LEU A 97 -10.88 3.54 14.30
N GLY A 98 -10.97 4.84 14.01
CA GLY A 98 -10.92 5.90 15.01
C GLY A 98 -12.05 5.82 16.05
N GLN A 99 -13.26 5.46 15.61
CA GLN A 99 -14.39 5.24 16.52
C GLN A 99 -14.15 4.04 17.44
N GLN A 100 -13.66 2.93 16.89
CA GLN A 100 -13.31 1.74 17.66
C GLN A 100 -12.18 2.01 18.64
N LEU A 101 -11.15 2.77 18.22
CA LEU A 101 -10.04 3.18 19.06
C LEU A 101 -10.51 3.99 20.27
N ALA A 102 -11.38 4.99 20.06
CA ALA A 102 -11.94 5.77 21.16
C ALA A 102 -12.76 4.90 22.14
N ALA A 103 -13.56 3.96 21.61
CA ALA A 103 -14.32 3.03 22.44
C ALA A 103 -13.42 2.02 23.20
N GLU A 104 -12.28 1.63 22.63
CA GLU A 104 -11.29 0.79 23.30
C GLU A 104 -10.62 1.53 24.47
N VAL A 105 -10.23 2.79 24.26
CA VAL A 105 -9.64 3.62 25.32
C VAL A 105 -10.62 3.87 26.47
N ASN A 106 -11.89 4.15 26.16
CA ASN A 106 -12.91 4.45 27.18
C ASN A 106 -13.36 3.23 28.01
N ARG A 107 -13.01 2.00 27.60
CA ARG A 107 -13.39 0.77 28.31
C ARG A 107 -12.44 0.41 29.46
N ARG A 108 -11.29 1.09 29.54
CA ARG A 108 -10.34 0.98 30.65
C ARG A 108 -10.48 2.14 31.60
#